data_AF-A0A854ZCG5-F1
#
_entry.id   AF-A0A854ZCG5-F1
#
_cell.length_a   1.000
_cell.length_b   1.000
_cell.length_c   1.000
_cell.angle_alpha   90.00
_cell.angle_beta   90.00
_cell.angle_gamma   90.00
#
_symmetry.space_group_name_H-M   'P 1'
#
loop_
_entity.id
_entity.type
_entity.pdbx_description
1 polymer ?
#
loop_
_entity_poly.entity_id
_entity_poly.type
_entity_poly.pdbx_seq_one_letter_code
_entity_poly.pdbx_strand_id
1 'polypeptide(L)' 'MKQATTSSKPYLNRKEIAKYFGVADSTITYWASLGMPVANIDGRKLYGKASITAWLASHEMPSQKQNKKPVTMGVVKD' A
#
# COMPACT_ATOMS: atom_id res chain seq x y z
N MET A 1 -13.92 32.75 0.27
CA MET A 1 -13.00 31.59 0.42
C MET A 1 -13.85 30.34 0.56
N LYS A 2 -13.91 29.48 -0.45
CA LYS A 2 -14.81 28.32 -0.46
C LYS A 2 -14.20 27.24 0.43
N GLN A 3 -14.65 27.18 1.68
CA GLN A 3 -14.30 26.11 2.61
C GLN A 3 -14.88 24.82 2.03
N ALA A 4 -14.02 23.99 1.45
CA ALA A 4 -14.36 22.62 1.13
C ALA A 4 -14.60 21.89 2.45
N THR A 5 -15.85 21.85 2.88
CA THR A 5 -16.34 20.92 3.90
C THR A 5 -16.36 19.52 3.31
N THR A 6 -15.20 19.01 2.89
CA THR A 6 -15.05 17.55 2.82
C THR A 6 -15.05 17.09 4.26
N SER A 7 -16.16 16.46 4.64
CA SER A 7 -16.25 15.52 5.77
C SER A 7 -15.16 14.46 5.57
N SER A 8 -13.93 14.84 5.83
CA SER A 8 -12.73 14.13 5.40
C SER A 8 -12.47 13.12 6.50
N LYS A 9 -13.15 11.97 6.42
CA LYS A 9 -12.83 10.80 7.23
C LYS A 9 -11.31 10.59 7.14
N PRO A 10 -10.54 10.95 8.17
CA PRO A 10 -9.08 10.97 8.04
C PRO A 10 -8.52 9.56 7.91
N TYR A 11 -9.34 8.59 8.29
CA TYR A 11 -9.10 7.17 8.26
C TYR A 11 -10.13 6.49 7.35
N LEU A 12 -9.61 5.68 6.43
CA LEU A 12 -10.36 4.92 5.44
C LEU A 12 -10.25 3.42 5.72
N ASN A 13 -11.21 2.64 5.24
CA ASN A 13 -11.10 1.18 5.33
C ASN A 13 -10.19 0.61 4.23
N ARG A 14 -9.75 -0.65 4.38
CA ARG A 14 -8.92 -1.37 3.40
C ARG A 14 -9.43 -1.25 1.96
N LYS A 15 -10.75 -1.37 1.75
CA LYS A 15 -11.38 -1.28 0.43
C LYS A 15 -11.32 0.13 -0.16
N GLU A 16 -11.49 1.15 0.68
CA GLU A 16 -11.47 2.55 0.25
C GLU A 16 -10.06 3.01 -0.10
N ILE A 17 -9.06 2.62 0.70
CA ILE A 17 -7.67 2.96 0.43
C ILE A 17 -7.14 2.22 -0.80
N ALA A 18 -7.55 0.97 -1.00
CA ALA A 18 -7.28 0.21 -2.22
C ALA A 18 -7.82 0.93 -3.46
N LYS A 19 -9.09 1.37 -3.39
CA LYS A 19 -9.71 2.17 -4.46
C LYS A 19 -9.02 3.52 -4.67
N TYR A 20 -8.56 4.16 -3.60
CA TYR A 20 -7.86 5.44 -3.65
C TYR A 20 -6.51 5.34 -4.39
N PHE A 21 -5.73 4.29 -4.12
CA PHE A 21 -4.45 4.05 -4.80
C PHE A 21 -4.57 3.26 -6.10
N GLY A 22 -5.77 2.78 -6.45
CA GLY A 22 -5.99 1.95 -7.64
C GLY A 22 -5.31 0.57 -7.55
N VAL A 23 -5.11 0.05 -6.35
CA VAL A 23 -4.46 -1.25 -6.11
C VAL A 23 -5.45 -2.29 -5.59
N ALA A 24 -5.08 -3.57 -5.66
CA ALA A 24 -5.86 -4.63 -5.05
C ALA A 24 -5.88 -4.51 -3.51
N ASP A 25 -6.98 -4.95 -2.89
CA ASP A 25 -7.10 -4.94 -1.43
C ASP A 25 -6.09 -5.87 -0.74
N SER A 26 -5.64 -6.93 -1.43
CA SER A 26 -4.52 -7.78 -1.00
C SER A 26 -3.19 -7.02 -0.93
N THR A 27 -2.94 -6.06 -1.84
CA THR A 27 -1.77 -5.18 -1.81
C THR A 27 -1.73 -4.32 -0.55
N ILE A 28 -2.87 -3.78 -0.13
CA ILE A 28 -2.97 -3.00 1.13
C ILE A 28 -2.67 -3.88 2.35
N THR A 29 -3.09 -5.14 2.33
CA THR A 29 -2.78 -6.10 3.40
C THR A 29 -1.31 -6.44 3.41
N TYR A 30 -0.71 -6.62 2.23
CA TYR A 30 0.71 -6.83 2.08
C TYR A 30 1.52 -5.64 2.63
N TRP A 31 1.14 -4.40 2.33
CA TRP A 31 1.77 -3.22 2.91
C TRP A 31 1.66 -3.19 4.44
N ALA A 32 0.52 -3.59 5.01
CA ALA A 32 0.38 -3.71 6.46
C ALA A 32 1.35 -4.75 7.06
N SER A 33 1.62 -5.85 6.35
CA SER A 33 2.66 -6.82 6.74
C SER A 33 4.09 -6.29 6.60
N LEU A 34 4.32 -5.32 5.71
CA LEU A 34 5.61 -4.63 5.55
C LEU A 34 5.83 -3.51 6.60
N GLY A 35 4.90 -3.30 7.53
CA GLY A 35 5.02 -2.27 8.56
C GLY A 35 4.40 -0.92 8.16
N MET A 36 3.47 -0.91 7.21
CA MET A 36 2.67 0.28 6.91
C MET A 36 1.88 0.75 8.14
N PRO A 37 1.85 2.07 8.43
CA PRO A 37 1.13 2.61 9.57
C PRO A 37 -0.38 2.34 9.43
N VAL A 38 -0.89 1.51 10.33
CA VAL A 38 -2.31 1.14 10.44
C VAL A 38 -2.81 1.55 11.82
N ALA A 39 -3.93 2.27 11.85
CA ALA A 39 -4.66 2.52 13.08
C ALA A 39 -5.50 1.29 13.40
N ASN A 40 -5.24 0.65 14.54
CA ASN A 40 -6.00 -0.50 15.01
C ASN A 40 -6.95 -0.04 16.10
N ILE A 41 -8.23 0.13 15.78
CA ILE A 41 -9.26 0.58 16.73
C ILE A 41 -10.27 -0.55 16.87
N ASP A 42 -10.39 -1.14 18.05
CA ASP A 42 -11.40 -2.17 18.35
C ASP A 42 -11.37 -3.36 17.36
N GLY A 43 -10.17 -3.80 16.98
CA GLY A 43 -9.97 -4.87 15.99
C GLY A 43 -10.19 -4.46 14.53
N ARG A 44 -10.55 -3.20 14.25
CA ARG A 44 -10.69 -2.66 12.90
C ARG A 44 -9.42 -1.94 12.47
N LYS A 45 -8.89 -2.37 11.32
CA LYS A 45 -7.74 -1.74 10.66
C LYS A 45 -8.21 -0.56 9.82
N LEU A 46 -7.72 0.61 10.21
CA LEU A 46 -7.99 1.88 9.58
C LEU A 46 -6.72 2.46 8.96
N TYR A 47 -6.90 3.03 7.79
CA TYR A 47 -5.84 3.43 6.89
C TYR A 47 -5.90 4.95 6.71
N GLY A 48 -4.98 5.64 7.36
CA GLY A 48 -4.85 7.09 7.24
C GLY A 48 -4.27 7.45 5.87
N LYS A 49 -5.00 8.22 5.07
CA LYS A 49 -4.55 8.60 3.72
C LYS A 49 -3.16 9.24 3.75
N ALA A 50 -2.98 10.25 4.60
CA ALA A 50 -1.71 10.96 4.77
C ALA A 50 -0.58 10.05 5.27
N SER A 51 -0.88 9.16 6.22
CA SER A 51 0.10 8.22 6.79
C SER A 51 0.63 7.24 5.75
N ILE A 52 -0.25 6.72 4.89
CA ILE A 52 0.13 5.75 3.85
C ILE A 52 0.88 6.45 2.73
N THR A 53 0.46 7.65 2.33
CA THR A 53 1.22 8.45 1.37
C THR A 53 2.64 8.74 1.87
N ALA A 54 2.81 9.13 3.15
CA ALA A 54 4.12 9.36 3.73
C ALA A 54 4.96 8.07 3.84
N TRP A 55 4.31 6.94 4.15
CA TRP A 55 4.96 5.64 4.20
C TRP A 55 5.43 5.18 2.82
N LEU A 56 4.58 5.34 1.80
CA LEU A 56 4.92 5.08 0.40
C LEU A 56 6.10 5.94 -0.03
N ALA A 57 6.06 7.26 0.21
CA ALA A 57 7.17 8.17 -0.10
C ALA A 57 8.49 7.78 0.60
N SER A 58 8.41 7.18 1.78
CA SER A 58 9.59 6.68 2.51
C SER A 58 10.09 5.32 1.99
N HIS A 59 9.22 4.54 1.35
CA HIS A 59 9.53 3.25 0.72
C HIS A 59 9.79 3.36 -0.79
N GLU A 60 9.66 4.56 -1.37
CA GLU A 60 10.07 4.86 -2.73
C GLU A 60 11.60 4.75 -2.83
N MET A 61 12.10 3.57 -3.17
CA MET A 61 13.47 3.45 -3.63
C MET A 61 13.56 4.07 -5.03
N PRO A 62 14.55 4.94 -5.31
CA PRO A 62 14.78 5.44 -6.66
C PRO A 62 15.03 4.24 -7.55
N SER A 63 14.09 3.99 -8.46
CA SER A 63 14.03 2.90 -9.44
C SER A 63 15.35 2.14 -9.64
N GLN A 64 15.65 1.21 -8.74
CA GLN A 64 16.59 0.15 -9.03
C GLN A 64 15.84 -0.76 -10.01
N LYS A 65 16.14 -0.53 -11.30
CA LYS A 65 15.71 -1.33 -12.45
C LYS A 65 15.40 -2.75 -12.00
N GLN A 66 14.15 -3.15 -12.21
CA GLN A 66 13.66 -4.53 -12.14
C GLN A 66 14.77 -5.50 -12.52
N ASN A 67 15.53 -6.01 -11.56
CA ASN A 67 16.46 -7.09 -11.81
C ASN A 67 15.57 -8.33 -11.87
N LYS A 68 15.02 -8.58 -13.07
CA LYS A 68 14.41 -9.85 -13.42
C LYS A 68 15.44 -10.90 -13.05
N LYS A 69 15.23 -11.60 -11.93
CA LYS A 69 15.97 -12.81 -11.62
C LYS A 69 15.90 -13.70 -12.86
N PRO A 70 17.03 -14.16 -13.43
CA PRO A 70 16.98 -15.09 -14.53
C PRO A 70 16.31 -16.36 -13.99
N VAL A 71 15.19 -16.75 -14.61
CA VAL A 71 14.64 -18.10 -14.43
C VAL A 71 15.64 -19.04 -15.08
N THR A 72 16.57 -19.56 -14.29
CA THR A 72 17.38 -20.72 -14.67
C THR A 72 16.44 -21.92 -14.73
N MET A 73 15.92 -22.23 -15.92
CA MET A 73 15.30 -23.53 -16.16
C MET A 73 16.38 -24.59 -15.95
N GLY A 74 16.20 -25.38 -14.89
CA GLY A 74 17.02 -26.55 -14.63
C GLY A 74 16.95 -27.51 -15.81
N VAL A 75 18.14 -27.95 -16.21
CA VAL A 75 18.48 -29.03 -17.13
C VAL A 75 17.55 -30.24 -16.98
N VAL A 76 16.90 -30.66 -18.07
CA VAL A 76 16.49 -32.05 -18.30
C VAL A 76 17.41 -32.61 -19.38
N LYS A 77 18.07 -33.71 -19.05
CA LYS A 77 19.09 -34.39 -19.86
C LYS A 77 18.59 -35.81 -20.04
N ASP A 78 18.31 -36.19 -21.28
CA ASP A 78 18.27 -37.59 -21.73
C ASP A 78 19.62 -37.93 -22.36
#